data_AF-A0A401K7L2-F1
#
_entry.id   AF-A0A401K7L2-F1
#
_cell.length_a   1.000
_cell.length_b   1.000
_cell.length_c   1.000
_cell.angle_alpha   90.00
_cell.angle_beta   90.00
_cell.angle_gamma   90.00
#
_symmetry.space_group_name_H-M   'P 1'
#
loop_
_entity.id
_entity.type
_entity.pdbx_description
1 polymer ?
#
loop_
_entity_poly.entity_id
_entity_poly.type
_entity_poly.pdbx_seq_one_letter_code
_entity_poly.pdbx_strand_id
1 'polypeptide(L)'
;MDESRYPELWQLIVCYFHEDYDLFGETMEEIVSSFNADADDDLRMEVVSQIDAFKIENDKNIDAAFVEIFGELGHIDMWGQKKVVPFLDELKRLLQK
;
A
#
# COMPACT_ATOMS: atom_id res chain seq x y z
N MET A 1 -13.37 -6.59 14.42
CA MET A 1 -12.35 -6.18 13.43
C MET A 1 -13.07 -5.20 12.56
N ASP A 2 -12.62 -3.94 12.55
CA ASP A 2 -13.09 -3.01 11.53
C ASP A 2 -12.63 -3.62 10.19
N GLU A 3 -13.59 -4.03 9.37
CA GLU A 3 -13.32 -4.42 8.00
C GLU A 3 -12.83 -3.15 7.32
N SER A 4 -11.50 -2.96 7.25
CA SER A 4 -10.96 -1.79 6.58
C SER A 4 -11.62 -1.73 5.20
N ARG A 5 -12.12 -0.55 4.79
CA ARG A 5 -12.78 -0.36 3.48
C ARG A 5 -11.94 -0.80 2.28
N TYR A 6 -10.67 -1.10 2.53
CA TYR A 6 -9.66 -1.55 1.58
C TYR A 6 -8.89 -2.72 2.22
N PRO A 7 -9.49 -3.91 2.36
CA PRO A 7 -8.90 -5.02 3.13
C PRO A 7 -7.57 -5.50 2.57
N GLU A 8 -7.45 -5.60 1.25
CA GLU A 8 -6.24 -6.11 0.59
C GLU A 8 -5.13 -5.06 0.55
N LEU A 9 -5.49 -3.80 0.31
CA LEU A 9 -4.56 -2.69 0.45
C LEU A 9 -4.06 -2.56 1.89
N TRP A 10 -4.95 -2.72 2.88
CA TRP A 10 -4.58 -2.69 4.29
C TRP A 10 -3.62 -3.82 4.64
N GLN A 11 -3.89 -5.04 4.18
CA GLN A 11 -3.02 -6.18 4.42
C GLN A 11 -1.64 -5.96 3.77
N LEU A 12 -1.56 -5.46 2.54
CA LEU A 12 -0.29 -5.12 1.91
C LEU A 12 0.50 -4.09 2.73
N ILE A 13 -0.13 -2.98 3.12
CA ILE A 13 0.55 -1.91 3.85
C ILE A 13 0.98 -2.37 5.25
N VAL A 14 0.12 -3.06 5.99
CA VAL A 14 0.38 -3.43 7.38
C VAL A 14 1.24 -4.68 7.52
N CYS A 15 1.21 -5.60 6.57
CA CYS A 15 1.99 -6.85 6.66
C CYS A 15 3.31 -6.82 5.91
N TYR A 16 3.48 -5.96 4.89
CA TYR A 16 4.71 -5.92 4.08
C TYR A 16 5.48 -4.61 4.20
N PHE A 17 4.77 -3.48 4.45
CA PHE A 17 5.37 -2.15 4.53
C PHE A 17 5.51 -1.63 5.99
N HIS A 18 5.55 -2.53 6.98
CA HIS A 18 5.65 -2.19 8.40
C HIS A 18 7.10 -2.14 8.93
N GLU A 19 7.28 -1.94 10.24
CA GLU A 19 8.59 -1.75 10.88
C GLU A 19 9.61 -2.89 10.65
N ASP A 20 9.17 -4.13 10.40
CA ASP A 20 10.03 -5.28 10.09
C ASP A 20 10.05 -5.60 8.58
N TYR A 21 9.93 -4.58 7.72
CA TYR A 21 9.92 -4.74 6.26
C TYR A 21 11.18 -5.42 5.71
N ASP A 22 12.30 -5.37 6.45
CA ASP A 22 13.59 -5.95 6.08
C ASP A 22 13.53 -7.48 5.92
N LEU A 23 12.50 -8.13 6.47
CA LEU A 23 12.19 -9.53 6.21
C LEU A 23 11.69 -9.78 4.77
N PHE A 24 11.18 -8.76 4.08
CA PHE A 24 10.56 -8.85 2.77
C PHE A 24 11.34 -8.14 1.65
N GLY A 25 12.22 -7.19 2.01
CA GLY A 25 13.09 -6.48 1.05
C GLY A 25 13.66 -5.20 1.64
N GLU A 26 14.59 -4.55 0.94
CA GLU A 26 15.13 -3.23 1.34
C GLU A 26 14.53 -2.09 0.51
N THR A 27 13.86 -2.42 -0.61
CA THR A 27 13.25 -1.47 -1.53
C THR A 27 11.76 -1.77 -1.75
N MET A 28 11.02 -0.74 -2.17
CA MET A 28 9.61 -0.87 -2.52
C MET A 28 9.39 -1.92 -3.61
N GLU A 29 10.27 -1.99 -4.61
CA GLU A 29 10.27 -3.03 -5.63
C GLU A 29 10.41 -4.45 -5.04
N GLU A 30 11.34 -4.66 -4.12
CA GLU A 30 11.57 -5.98 -3.53
C GLU A 30 10.41 -6.41 -2.66
N ILE A 31 9.86 -5.49 -1.87
CA ILE A 31 8.69 -5.76 -1.02
C ILE A 31 7.47 -6.12 -1.87
N VAL A 32 7.20 -5.36 -2.94
CA VAL A 32 6.12 -5.71 -3.88
C VAL A 32 6.39 -7.02 -4.58
N SER A 33 7.65 -7.32 -4.94
CA SER A 33 8.01 -8.61 -5.52
C SER A 33 7.77 -9.77 -4.55
N SER A 34 8.01 -9.55 -3.25
CA SER A 34 7.73 -10.53 -2.19
C SER A 34 6.23 -10.78 -2.06
N PHE A 35 5.41 -9.71 -2.00
CA PHE A 35 3.96 -9.83 -2.03
C PHE A 35 3.46 -10.56 -3.28
N ASN A 36 3.97 -10.21 -4.46
CA ASN A 36 3.58 -10.84 -5.72
C ASN A 36 3.97 -12.33 -5.82
N ALA A 37 4.94 -12.79 -5.03
CA ALA A 37 5.29 -14.20 -4.97
C ALA A 37 4.23 -15.04 -4.24
N ASP A 38 3.50 -14.42 -3.31
CA ASP A 38 2.43 -15.04 -2.52
C ASP A 38 1.02 -14.74 -3.07
N ALA A 39 0.86 -13.67 -3.86
CA ALA A 39 -0.42 -13.20 -4.39
C ALA A 39 -0.73 -13.75 -5.81
N ASP A 40 -1.99 -14.11 -6.03
CA ASP A 40 -2.49 -14.39 -7.38
C ASP A 40 -2.91 -13.10 -8.11
N ASP A 41 -3.19 -13.23 -9.41
CA ASP A 41 -3.55 -12.10 -10.28
C ASP A 41 -4.81 -11.38 -9.79
N ASP A 42 -5.79 -12.11 -9.23
CA ASP A 42 -7.04 -11.55 -8.74
C ASP A 42 -6.79 -10.67 -7.51
N LEU A 43 -5.99 -11.15 -6.55
CA LEU A 43 -5.60 -10.39 -5.37
C LEU A 43 -4.82 -9.12 -5.74
N ARG A 44 -3.85 -9.20 -6.67
CA ARG A 44 -3.11 -8.01 -7.14
C ARG A 44 -4.05 -6.98 -7.76
N MET A 45 -5.00 -7.42 -8.59
CA MET A 45 -5.96 -6.53 -9.23
C MET A 45 -6.94 -5.90 -8.24
N GLU A 46 -7.31 -6.63 -7.18
CA GLU A 46 -8.13 -6.11 -6.09
C GLU A 46 -7.40 -5.00 -5.32
N VAL A 47 -6.12 -5.19 -4.97
CA VAL A 47 -5.29 -4.13 -4.36
C VAL A 47 -5.24 -2.89 -5.27
N VAL A 48 -5.03 -3.08 -6.58
CA VAL A 48 -5.01 -1.97 -7.54
C VAL A 48 -6.35 -1.22 -7.56
N SER A 49 -7.47 -1.94 -7.54
CA SER A 49 -8.81 -1.34 -7.48
C SER A 49 -9.00 -0.53 -6.20
N GLN A 50 -8.55 -1.07 -5.07
CA GLN A 50 -8.63 -0.42 -3.77
C GLN A 50 -7.75 0.83 -3.67
N ILE A 51 -6.59 0.84 -4.32
CA ILE A 51 -5.77 2.06 -4.46
C ILE A 51 -6.55 3.16 -5.20
N ASP A 52 -7.21 2.83 -6.31
CA ASP A 52 -8.00 3.80 -7.07
C ASP A 52 -9.21 4.30 -6.27
N ALA A 53 -9.92 3.40 -5.59
CA ALA A 53 -11.04 3.75 -4.72
C ALA A 53 -10.59 4.68 -3.58
N PHE A 54 -9.50 4.33 -2.88
CA PHE A 54 -8.94 5.14 -1.81
C PHE A 54 -8.61 6.56 -2.27
N LYS A 55 -7.99 6.71 -3.44
CA LYS A 55 -7.64 8.02 -4.00
C LYS A 55 -8.87 8.86 -4.36
N ILE A 56 -9.91 8.24 -4.91
CA ILE A 56 -11.15 8.93 -5.29
C ILE A 56 -11.94 9.37 -4.06
N GLU A 57 -12.06 8.48 -3.07
CA GLU A 57 -12.90 8.70 -1.89
C GLU A 57 -12.28 9.69 -0.90
N ASN A 58 -10.96 9.88 -0.93
CA ASN A 58 -10.22 10.73 0.00
C ASN A 58 -9.51 11.91 -0.69
N ASP A 59 -9.93 12.29 -1.90
CA ASP A 59 -9.29 13.29 -2.77
C ASP A 59 -8.86 14.60 -2.07
N LYS A 60 -9.67 15.09 -1.14
CA LYS A 60 -9.47 16.35 -0.40
C LYS A 60 -8.46 16.25 0.72
N ASN A 61 -8.31 15.08 1.36
CA ASN A 61 -7.56 14.88 2.59
C ASN A 61 -6.78 13.55 2.60
N ILE A 62 -6.25 13.14 1.44
CA ILE A 62 -5.69 11.81 1.25
C ILE A 62 -4.56 11.46 2.22
N ASP A 63 -3.68 12.41 2.53
CA ASP A 63 -2.58 12.20 3.48
C ASP A 63 -3.13 11.89 4.90
N ALA A 64 -4.17 12.59 5.34
CA ALA A 64 -4.78 12.38 6.66
C ALA A 64 -5.60 11.09 6.71
N ALA A 65 -6.37 10.79 5.66
CA ALA A 65 -7.13 9.56 5.56
C ALA A 65 -6.23 8.32 5.56
N PHE A 66 -5.04 8.43 4.96
CA PHE A 66 -4.07 7.33 4.95
C PHE A 66 -3.58 7.00 6.36
N VAL A 67 -3.22 8.03 7.14
CA VAL A 67 -2.81 7.85 8.54
C VAL A 67 -3.97 7.32 9.40
N GLU A 68 -5.20 7.77 9.15
CA GLU A 68 -6.38 7.31 9.89
C GLU A 68 -6.65 5.81 9.65
N ILE A 69 -6.49 5.34 8.41
CA ILE A 69 -6.83 3.96 8.00
C ILE A 69 -5.69 2.97 8.23
N PHE A 70 -4.44 3.37 7.93
CA PHE A 70 -3.27 2.49 7.98
C PHE A 70 -2.36 2.75 9.19
N GLY A 71 -2.65 3.78 9.98
CA GLY A 71 -1.84 4.19 11.13
C GLY A 71 -0.52 4.84 10.73
N GLU A 72 0.40 4.93 11.69
CA GLU A 72 1.78 5.39 11.45
C GLU A 72 2.61 4.36 10.67
N LEU A 73 2.11 3.14 10.50
CA LEU A 73 2.82 2.01 9.88
C LEU A 73 3.18 2.23 8.42
N GLY A 74 2.43 3.06 7.70
CA GLY A 74 2.74 3.39 6.31
C GLY A 74 3.79 4.50 6.21
N HIS A 75 4.96 4.35 6.85
CA HIS A 75 6.09 5.29 6.82
C HIS A 75 6.56 5.59 5.38
N ILE A 76 5.78 6.37 4.63
CA ILE A 76 6.00 6.65 3.21
C ILE A 76 7.33 7.37 2.97
N ASP A 77 7.85 8.03 4.01
CA ASP A 77 9.14 8.67 4.06
C ASP A 77 10.31 7.68 4.01
N MET A 78 10.16 6.47 4.55
CA MET A 78 11.13 5.38 4.40
C MET A 78 11.27 4.96 2.92
N TRP A 79 10.20 5.12 2.14
CA TRP A 79 10.16 4.83 0.69
C TRP A 79 10.50 6.03 -0.19
N GLY A 80 11.11 7.07 0.40
CA GLY A 80 11.52 8.28 -0.31
C GLY A 80 10.36 9.21 -0.73
N GLN A 81 9.13 8.93 -0.27
CA GLN A 81 7.96 9.70 -0.60
C GLN A 81 7.56 10.64 0.54
N LYS A 82 7.21 11.88 0.20
CA LYS A 82 6.73 12.88 1.18
C LYS A 82 5.21 13.02 1.19
N LYS A 83 4.53 12.30 0.29
CA LYS A 83 3.10 12.42 -0.01
C LYS A 83 2.53 11.05 -0.36
N VAL A 84 1.28 10.82 0.04
CA VAL A 84 0.61 9.53 -0.15
C VAL A 84 0.33 9.24 -1.61
N VAL A 85 -0.01 10.24 -2.42
CA VAL A 85 -0.34 10.03 -3.85
C VAL A 85 0.83 9.43 -4.63
N PRO A 86 2.05 10.00 -4.62
CA PRO A 86 3.22 9.39 -5.26
C PRO A 86 3.54 7.98 -4.78
N PHE A 87 3.36 7.70 -3.48
CA PHE A 87 3.55 6.37 -2.92
C PHE A 87 2.55 5.37 -3.50
N LEU A 88 1.25 5.71 -3.50
CA LEU A 88 0.20 4.84 -4.05
C LEU A 88 0.32 4.66 -5.58
N ASP A 89 0.76 5.69 -6.30
CA ASP A 89 1.01 5.61 -7.75
C ASP A 89 2.15 4.65 -8.07
N GLU A 90 3.23 4.69 -7.28
CA GLU A 90 4.35 3.79 -7.44
C GLU A 90 3.97 2.35 -7.05
N LEU A 91 3.22 2.17 -5.97
CA LEU A 91 2.71 0.87 -5.54
C LEU A 91 1.85 0.23 -6.65
N LYS A 92 0.91 0.99 -7.19
CA LYS A 92 0.06 0.56 -8.31
C LYS A 92 0.90 0.18 -9.54
N ARG A 93 1.89 0.98 -9.89
CA ARG A 93 2.79 0.70 -11.03
C ARG A 93 3.52 -0.63 -10.86
N LEU A 94 3.99 -0.93 -9.66
CA LEU A 94 4.72 -2.16 -9.36
C LEU A 94 3.83 -3.40 -9.31
N LEU A 95 2.59 -3.27 -8.82
CA LEU A 95 1.60 -4.36 -8.81
C LEU A 95 1.12 -4.77 -10.21
N GLN A 96 1.29 -3.90 -11.20
CA GLN A 96 0.87 -4.11 -12.59
C GLN A 96 2.01 -4.54 -13.53
N LYS A 97 3.22 -4.74 -13.01
CA LYS A 97 4.36 -5.28 -13.76
C LYS A 97 4.28 -6.80 -13.87
#